data_AF-A0A3D0ZHZ0-F1
#
_entry.id   AF-A0A3D0ZHZ0-F1
#
_cell.length_a   1.000
_cell.length_b   1.000
_cell.length_c   1.000
_cell.angle_alpha   90.00
_cell.angle_beta   90.00
_cell.angle_gamma   90.00
#
_symmetry.space_group_name_H-M   'P 1'
#
loop_
_entity.id
_entity.type
_entity.pdbx_description
1 polymer ?
#
loop_
_entity_poly.entity_id
_entity_poly.type
_entity_poly.pdbx_seq_one_letter_code
_entity_poly.pdbx_strand_id
1 'polypeptide(L)'
;DVPKAAYKAVTDAFTKKTNIAVATNVVPHNDFQNKIATYLQGSPDDTFTWFAGYRMQYYAGKGLLAPVDDVWEKIGSNFSGAMKKASTGPDGKMYFVPNYNYPWGFFYRKSLWAEKGYAAPKTFDELKTLCAKMKTDGLIPIEFADKDGWPAMGTFDYLNMRLNGYQFHMDLTAHKESWDQKKVSDVFDTWRALLPFQNPAALGMTWQDAAISLGAKKSGMYLLGSFVTQQFTDAATLADIDFFPFPEIAMEGQDAVEAPIDGLLLSKKGGDNQAARDFMAFLGSADGQNAYAAVDASNIATVKGADTSKFSALNKKCADTIANAKSISQFFDRDALPAMANNVMIPALQGFVKDGTIDVKNLESQAKALYAAQ
;
A
#
# COMPACT_ATOMS: atom_id res chain seq x y z
N ASP A 1 -2.16 18.40 5.33
CA ASP A 1 -2.43 17.01 4.89
C ASP A 1 -2.31 16.99 3.38
N VAL A 2 -1.31 16.27 2.86
CA VAL A 2 -0.93 16.23 1.43
C VAL A 2 -2.00 15.53 0.58
N PRO A 3 -2.47 14.31 0.91
CA PRO A 3 -3.58 13.65 0.21
C PRO A 3 -4.84 14.51 0.09
N LYS A 4 -5.24 15.19 1.17
CA LYS A 4 -6.41 16.09 1.16
C LYS A 4 -6.25 17.21 0.13
N ALA A 5 -5.07 17.84 0.09
CA ALA A 5 -4.79 18.93 -0.85
C ALA A 5 -4.74 18.42 -2.30
N ALA A 6 -4.19 17.22 -2.53
CA ALA A 6 -4.11 16.62 -3.85
C ALA A 6 -5.48 16.27 -4.43
N TYR A 7 -6.37 15.64 -3.65
CA TYR A 7 -7.75 15.41 -4.09
C TYR A 7 -8.51 16.71 -4.32
N LYS A 8 -8.27 17.76 -3.51
CA LYS A 8 -8.83 19.09 -3.77
C LYS A 8 -8.38 19.66 -5.11
N ALA A 9 -7.11 19.48 -5.48
CA ALA A 9 -6.62 19.93 -6.79
C ALA A 9 -7.34 19.21 -7.94
N VAL A 10 -7.64 17.91 -7.79
CA VAL A 10 -8.44 17.17 -8.77
C VAL A 10 -9.86 17.71 -8.85
N THR A 11 -10.54 17.93 -7.72
CA THR A 11 -11.92 18.44 -7.72
C THR A 11 -12.01 19.88 -8.25
N ASP A 12 -11.04 20.74 -7.92
CA ASP A 12 -10.95 22.10 -8.46
C ASP A 12 -10.72 22.08 -9.98
N ALA A 13 -9.82 21.21 -10.47
CA ALA A 13 -9.55 21.06 -11.89
C ALA A 13 -10.77 20.54 -12.66
N PHE A 14 -11.49 19.57 -12.09
CA PHE A 14 -12.75 19.09 -12.63
C PHE A 14 -13.80 20.20 -12.70
N THR A 15 -14.03 20.89 -11.57
CA THR A 15 -15.02 21.98 -11.47
C THR A 15 -14.71 23.09 -12.48
N LYS A 16 -13.44 23.45 -12.65
CA LYS A 16 -13.02 24.44 -13.64
C LYS A 16 -13.33 24.01 -15.08
N LYS A 17 -13.26 22.71 -15.37
CA LYS A 17 -13.47 22.14 -16.72
C LYS A 17 -14.96 21.95 -17.04
N THR A 18 -15.79 21.63 -16.05
CA THR A 18 -17.17 21.18 -16.25
C THR A 18 -18.22 22.14 -15.67
N ASN A 19 -17.82 23.08 -14.82
CA ASN A 19 -18.69 23.90 -13.99
C ASN A 19 -19.58 23.10 -13.01
N ILE A 20 -19.21 21.83 -12.74
CA ILE A 20 -19.88 20.96 -11.76
C ILE A 20 -19.08 20.99 -10.46
N ALA A 21 -19.71 21.42 -9.36
CA ALA A 21 -19.09 21.44 -8.05
C ALA A 21 -19.05 20.03 -7.42
N VAL A 22 -17.93 19.68 -6.80
CA VAL A 22 -17.77 18.42 -6.05
C VAL A 22 -17.66 18.73 -4.55
N ALA A 23 -18.64 18.26 -3.77
CA ALA A 23 -18.56 18.29 -2.32
C ALA A 23 -17.63 17.17 -1.83
N THR A 24 -16.75 17.46 -0.85
CA THR A 24 -15.79 16.48 -0.32
C THR A 24 -15.99 16.29 1.18
N ASN A 25 -16.27 15.07 1.59
CA ASN A 25 -16.34 14.66 2.98
C ASN A 25 -15.02 13.99 3.36
N VAL A 26 -14.24 14.63 4.25
CA VAL A 26 -12.93 14.12 4.67
C VAL A 26 -13.07 13.41 6.01
N VAL A 27 -12.67 12.15 6.04
CA VAL A 27 -12.66 11.28 7.23
C VAL A 27 -11.23 10.79 7.46
N PRO A 28 -10.76 10.64 8.73
CA PRO A 28 -9.45 10.05 9.00
C PRO A 28 -9.31 8.68 8.33
N HIS A 29 -8.14 8.40 7.76
CA HIS A 29 -7.89 7.22 6.92
C HIS A 29 -8.28 5.90 7.61
N ASN A 30 -7.76 5.65 8.81
CA ASN A 30 -8.04 4.42 9.55
C ASN A 30 -9.54 4.32 9.92
N ASP A 31 -10.16 5.44 10.30
CA ASP A 31 -11.60 5.48 10.65
C ASP A 31 -12.47 5.14 9.44
N PHE A 32 -12.13 5.65 8.26
CA PHE A 32 -12.88 5.39 7.03
C PHE A 32 -12.82 3.90 6.66
N GLN A 33 -11.63 3.31 6.69
CA GLN A 33 -11.46 1.87 6.43
C GLN A 33 -12.23 1.01 7.44
N ASN A 34 -12.14 1.32 8.73
CA ASN A 34 -12.82 0.56 9.79
C ASN A 34 -14.35 0.65 9.68
N LYS A 35 -14.88 1.74 9.14
CA LYS A 35 -16.33 1.99 9.02
C LYS A 35 -16.89 1.70 7.63
N ILE A 36 -16.08 1.24 6.67
CA ILE A 36 -16.48 1.11 5.26
C ILE A 36 -17.73 0.26 5.07
N ALA A 37 -17.87 -0.85 5.81
CA ALA A 37 -19.01 -1.74 5.68
C ALA A 37 -20.32 -1.06 6.11
N THR A 38 -20.30 -0.30 7.21
CA THR A 38 -21.44 0.48 7.69
C THR A 38 -21.72 1.68 6.77
N TYR A 39 -20.68 2.35 6.28
CA TYR A 39 -20.78 3.45 5.35
C TYR A 39 -21.49 3.03 4.05
N LEU A 40 -21.08 1.90 3.45
CA LEU A 40 -21.67 1.39 2.20
C LEU A 40 -23.12 0.91 2.36
N GLN A 41 -23.49 0.40 3.54
CA GLN A 41 -24.86 -0.05 3.84
C GLN A 41 -25.79 1.10 4.27
N GLY A 42 -25.22 2.20 4.76
CA GLY A 42 -25.97 3.37 5.18
C GLY A 42 -26.21 4.33 4.02
N SER A 43 -25.63 5.54 4.13
CA SER A 43 -25.78 6.61 3.15
C SER A 43 -24.41 7.01 2.62
N PRO A 44 -23.78 6.18 1.75
CA PRO A 44 -22.49 6.52 1.18
C PRO A 44 -22.59 7.75 0.28
N ASP A 45 -21.45 8.42 0.09
CA ASP A 45 -21.26 9.42 -0.96
C ASP A 45 -21.33 8.76 -2.33
N ASP A 46 -21.49 9.56 -3.39
CA ASP A 46 -21.64 9.01 -4.75
C ASP A 46 -20.37 8.26 -5.18
N THR A 47 -19.20 8.89 -5.03
CA THR A 47 -17.88 8.30 -5.24
C THR A 47 -17.07 8.37 -3.96
N PHE A 48 -16.19 7.40 -3.72
CA PHE A 48 -15.32 7.41 -2.54
C PHE A 48 -13.95 6.80 -2.84
N THR A 49 -12.95 7.23 -2.07
CA THR A 49 -11.59 6.71 -2.18
C THR A 49 -11.52 5.29 -1.65
N TRP A 50 -10.97 4.38 -2.44
CA TRP A 50 -10.73 3.01 -2.02
C TRP A 50 -9.54 2.44 -2.78
N PHE A 51 -9.40 1.13 -2.68
CA PHE A 51 -8.29 0.38 -3.23
C PHE A 51 -8.77 -0.67 -4.21
N ALA A 52 -7.92 -1.02 -5.17
CA ALA A 52 -8.12 -2.16 -6.05
C ALA A 52 -7.99 -3.50 -5.27
N GLY A 53 -8.11 -4.62 -6.00
CA GLY A 53 -7.85 -5.95 -5.43
C GLY A 53 -9.05 -6.58 -4.73
N TYR A 54 -8.79 -7.54 -3.84
CA TYR A 54 -9.80 -8.38 -3.21
C TYR A 54 -10.83 -7.56 -2.43
N ARG A 55 -10.41 -6.49 -1.75
CA ARG A 55 -11.33 -5.59 -1.03
C ARG A 55 -12.39 -4.97 -1.94
N MET A 56 -12.00 -4.50 -3.12
CA MET A 56 -12.97 -4.00 -4.11
C MET A 56 -13.89 -5.13 -4.58
N GLN A 57 -13.30 -6.28 -4.95
CA GLN A 57 -14.05 -7.44 -5.45
C GLN A 57 -15.08 -7.95 -4.43
N TYR A 58 -14.72 -7.92 -3.15
CA TYR A 58 -15.58 -8.29 -2.04
C TYR A 58 -16.85 -7.43 -1.98
N TYR A 59 -16.70 -6.09 -1.99
CA TYR A 59 -17.86 -5.19 -1.94
C TYR A 59 -18.66 -5.18 -3.26
N ALA A 60 -18.01 -5.40 -4.41
CA ALA A 60 -18.68 -5.63 -5.68
C ALA A 60 -19.56 -6.88 -5.62
N GLY A 61 -19.03 -8.01 -5.12
CA GLY A 61 -19.75 -9.27 -4.96
C GLY A 61 -20.91 -9.20 -3.96
N LYS A 62 -20.86 -8.31 -2.96
CA LYS A 62 -21.99 -8.01 -2.06
C LYS A 62 -23.01 -7.04 -2.67
N GLY A 63 -22.81 -6.56 -3.90
CA GLY A 63 -23.72 -5.66 -4.60
C GLY A 63 -23.80 -4.25 -3.99
N LEU A 64 -22.74 -3.81 -3.30
CA LEU A 64 -22.66 -2.49 -2.65
C LEU A 64 -22.06 -1.40 -3.56
N LEU A 65 -21.53 -1.79 -4.71
CA LEU A 65 -20.88 -0.91 -5.69
C LEU A 65 -21.67 -0.88 -7.00
N ALA A 66 -21.66 0.26 -7.68
CA ALA A 66 -22.15 0.36 -9.06
C ALA A 66 -21.01 0.04 -10.05
N PRO A 67 -21.28 -0.69 -11.15
CA PRO A 67 -20.30 -0.88 -12.20
C PRO A 67 -20.02 0.43 -12.95
N VAL A 68 -18.82 0.54 -13.49
CA VAL A 68 -18.28 1.70 -14.20
C VAL A 68 -17.78 1.34 -15.61
N ASP A 69 -18.38 0.31 -16.23
CA ASP A 69 -18.02 -0.12 -17.59
C ASP A 69 -18.13 1.02 -18.62
N ASP A 70 -19.17 1.84 -18.50
CA ASP A 70 -19.43 3.06 -19.30
C ASP A 70 -18.34 4.14 -19.12
N VAL A 71 -17.79 4.27 -17.91
CA VAL A 71 -16.63 5.12 -17.66
C VAL A 71 -15.41 4.54 -18.36
N TRP A 72 -15.21 3.22 -18.26
CA TRP A 72 -14.09 2.50 -18.87
C TRP A 72 -14.12 2.47 -20.40
N GLU A 73 -15.28 2.57 -21.04
CA GLU A 73 -15.38 2.80 -22.49
C GLU A 73 -14.68 4.10 -22.91
N LYS A 74 -14.72 5.13 -22.06
CA LYS A 74 -14.10 6.44 -22.33
C LYS A 74 -12.62 6.49 -21.96
N ILE A 75 -12.24 5.90 -20.83
CA ILE A 75 -10.88 6.05 -20.26
C ILE A 75 -10.00 4.81 -20.44
N GLY A 76 -10.53 3.68 -20.87
CA GLY A 76 -9.83 2.39 -20.83
C GLY A 76 -8.53 2.36 -21.63
N SER A 77 -8.42 3.13 -22.71
CA SER A 77 -7.18 3.26 -23.50
C SER A 77 -6.03 3.90 -22.71
N ASN A 78 -6.35 4.72 -21.70
CA ASN A 78 -5.37 5.41 -20.86
C ASN A 78 -4.63 4.45 -19.92
N PHE A 79 -5.16 3.24 -19.70
CA PHE A 79 -4.65 2.30 -18.71
C PHE A 79 -3.98 1.08 -19.35
N SER A 80 -3.08 0.45 -18.60
CA SER A 80 -2.49 -0.84 -18.99
C SER A 80 -3.50 -1.99 -18.79
N GLY A 81 -3.22 -3.16 -19.39
CA GLY A 81 -4.02 -4.36 -19.15
C GLY A 81 -4.00 -4.81 -17.68
N ALA A 82 -2.90 -4.59 -16.96
CA ALA A 82 -2.80 -4.89 -15.54
C ALA A 82 -3.74 -4.01 -14.70
N MET A 83 -3.80 -2.71 -14.98
CA MET A 83 -4.74 -1.80 -14.33
C MET A 83 -6.20 -2.19 -14.62
N LYS A 84 -6.49 -2.56 -15.87
CA LYS A 84 -7.82 -3.09 -16.23
C LYS A 84 -8.16 -4.33 -15.39
N LYS A 85 -7.26 -5.30 -15.29
CA LYS A 85 -7.45 -6.52 -14.49
C LYS A 85 -7.69 -6.20 -13.01
N ALA A 86 -6.90 -5.31 -12.43
CA ALA A 86 -7.03 -4.90 -11.02
C ALA A 86 -8.36 -4.18 -10.72
N SER A 87 -8.97 -3.56 -11.73
CA SER A 87 -10.26 -2.88 -11.65
C SER A 87 -11.49 -3.76 -11.91
N THR A 88 -11.30 -5.03 -12.26
CA THR A 88 -12.38 -5.95 -12.65
C THR A 88 -12.89 -6.75 -11.45
N GLY A 89 -14.21 -6.79 -11.27
CA GLY A 89 -14.91 -7.59 -10.27
C GLY A 89 -15.06 -9.07 -10.67
N PRO A 90 -15.52 -9.94 -9.76
CA PRO A 90 -15.69 -11.37 -10.02
C PRO A 90 -16.72 -11.69 -11.12
N ASP A 91 -17.66 -10.79 -11.38
CA ASP A 91 -18.67 -10.91 -12.44
C ASP A 91 -18.18 -10.43 -13.82
N GLY A 92 -16.91 -10.03 -13.93
CA GLY A 92 -16.28 -9.55 -15.16
C GLY A 92 -16.52 -8.07 -15.47
N LYS A 93 -17.24 -7.33 -14.63
CA LYS A 93 -17.48 -5.89 -14.80
C LYS A 93 -16.40 -5.04 -14.15
N MET A 94 -16.27 -3.80 -14.61
CA MET A 94 -15.34 -2.83 -14.03
C MET A 94 -15.99 -2.11 -12.85
N TYR A 95 -15.27 -1.97 -11.74
CA TYR A 95 -15.77 -1.31 -10.52
C TYR A 95 -14.91 -0.15 -10.03
N PHE A 96 -13.68 -0.04 -10.53
CA PHE A 96 -12.66 0.85 -9.97
C PHE A 96 -11.99 1.70 -11.05
N VAL A 97 -11.76 2.98 -10.74
CA VAL A 97 -10.93 3.87 -11.55
C VAL A 97 -9.62 4.16 -10.81
N PRO A 98 -8.48 3.64 -11.30
CA PRO A 98 -7.17 3.87 -10.69
C PRO A 98 -6.76 5.34 -10.75
N ASN A 99 -6.10 5.81 -9.70
CA ASN A 99 -5.45 7.11 -9.63
C ASN A 99 -3.93 6.95 -9.67
N TYR A 100 -3.38 6.25 -8.69
CA TYR A 100 -1.94 6.03 -8.57
C TYR A 100 -1.62 4.66 -7.97
N ASN A 101 -0.37 4.25 -8.09
CA ASN A 101 0.22 3.19 -7.28
C ASN A 101 1.54 3.68 -6.68
N TYR A 102 2.09 2.90 -5.76
CA TYR A 102 3.32 3.24 -5.07
C TYR A 102 4.05 1.99 -4.62
N PRO A 103 5.39 1.94 -4.69
CA PRO A 103 6.13 0.79 -4.20
C PRO A 103 6.23 0.84 -2.67
N TRP A 104 6.25 -0.33 -2.05
CA TRP A 104 6.82 -0.50 -0.72
C TRP A 104 8.30 -0.90 -0.78
N GLY A 105 9.07 -0.50 0.23
CA GLY A 105 10.48 -0.87 0.38
C GLY A 105 11.16 -0.02 1.45
N PHE A 106 12.48 -0.09 1.53
CA PHE A 106 13.23 0.62 2.56
C PHE A 106 13.58 2.04 2.11
N PHE A 107 13.08 3.03 2.84
CA PHE A 107 13.41 4.44 2.68
C PHE A 107 14.50 4.85 3.66
N TYR A 108 15.42 5.70 3.21
CA TYR A 108 16.55 6.15 4.02
C TYR A 108 17.02 7.56 3.68
N ARG A 109 17.86 8.13 4.56
CA ARG A 109 18.49 9.45 4.39
C ARG A 109 19.85 9.32 3.71
N LYS A 110 19.97 9.77 2.45
CA LYS A 110 21.20 9.68 1.64
C LYS A 110 22.40 10.28 2.36
N SER A 111 22.25 11.48 2.91
CA SER A 111 23.34 12.18 3.59
C SER A 111 23.83 11.44 4.84
N LEU A 112 22.93 10.85 5.62
CA LEU A 112 23.30 10.01 6.78
C LEU A 112 24.07 8.76 6.33
N TRP A 113 23.57 8.10 5.27
CA TRP A 113 24.21 6.89 4.76
C TRP A 113 25.59 7.17 4.15
N ALA A 114 25.74 8.28 3.43
CA ALA A 114 27.02 8.72 2.91
C ALA A 114 28.02 9.04 4.05
N GLU A 115 27.57 9.74 5.10
CA GLU A 115 28.40 10.05 6.28
C GLU A 115 28.90 8.78 6.98
N LYS A 116 28.05 7.76 7.09
CA LYS A 116 28.37 6.51 7.81
C LYS A 116 28.98 5.42 6.93
N GLY A 117 29.10 5.66 5.62
CA GLY A 117 29.62 4.68 4.65
C GLY A 117 28.71 3.47 4.46
N TYR A 118 27.40 3.65 4.54
CA TYR A 118 26.42 2.58 4.32
C TYR A 118 26.14 2.37 2.82
N ALA A 119 25.84 1.14 2.45
CA ALA A 119 25.39 0.76 1.11
C ALA A 119 24.07 -0.02 1.20
N ALA A 120 23.25 0.06 0.15
CA ALA A 120 21.99 -0.67 0.09
C ALA A 120 22.27 -2.19 0.04
N PRO A 121 21.73 -2.98 0.99
CA PRO A 121 21.90 -4.42 1.01
C PRO A 121 21.08 -5.07 -0.11
N LYS A 122 21.67 -6.07 -0.77
CA LYS A 122 21.01 -6.87 -1.80
C LYS A 122 20.43 -8.16 -1.24
N THR A 123 21.01 -8.68 -0.15
CA THR A 123 20.57 -9.91 0.50
C THR A 123 20.12 -9.67 1.94
N PHE A 124 19.35 -10.61 2.48
CA PHE A 124 18.89 -10.58 3.87
C PHE A 124 20.04 -10.64 4.89
N ASP A 125 21.11 -11.36 4.57
CA ASP A 125 22.30 -11.40 5.42
C ASP A 125 23.02 -10.06 5.43
N GLU A 126 23.17 -9.42 4.26
CA GLU A 126 23.70 -8.06 4.17
C GLU A 126 22.82 -7.05 4.92
N LEU A 127 21.49 -7.21 4.88
CA LEU A 127 20.56 -6.40 5.66
C LEU A 127 20.84 -6.54 7.16
N LYS A 128 20.96 -7.76 7.68
CA LYS A 128 21.28 -8.00 9.10
C LYS A 128 22.64 -7.43 9.48
N THR A 129 23.65 -7.58 8.62
CA THR A 129 24.98 -6.99 8.84
C THR A 129 24.92 -5.46 8.90
N LEU A 130 24.20 -4.83 7.97
CA LEU A 130 23.97 -3.39 7.98
C LEU A 130 23.23 -2.96 9.25
N CYS A 131 22.21 -3.70 9.67
CA CYS A 131 21.47 -3.42 10.88
C CYS A 131 22.34 -3.47 12.13
N ALA A 132 23.22 -4.48 12.23
CA ALA A 132 24.18 -4.60 13.32
C ALA A 132 25.12 -3.37 13.37
N LYS A 133 25.62 -2.93 12.22
CA LYS A 133 26.45 -1.71 12.11
C LYS A 133 25.68 -0.44 12.50
N MET A 134 24.45 -0.26 12.03
CA MET A 134 23.63 0.89 12.42
C MET A 134 23.40 0.94 13.93
N LYS A 135 23.23 -0.22 14.56
CA LYS A 135 23.08 -0.33 16.01
C LYS A 135 24.36 0.07 16.76
N THR A 136 25.54 -0.33 16.28
CA THR A 136 26.82 0.12 16.87
C THR A 136 27.04 1.62 16.70
N ASP A 137 26.50 2.19 15.62
CA ASP A 137 26.59 3.61 15.30
C ASP A 137 25.52 4.45 16.05
N GLY A 138 24.75 3.84 16.95
CA GLY A 138 23.78 4.51 17.83
C GLY A 138 22.43 4.83 17.19
N LEU A 139 22.14 4.27 16.02
CA LEU A 139 20.87 4.44 15.31
C LEU A 139 19.87 3.34 15.67
N ILE A 140 18.58 3.63 15.51
CA ILE A 140 17.55 2.59 15.34
C ILE A 140 17.73 2.01 13.92
N PRO A 141 18.14 0.75 13.74
CA PRO A 141 18.48 0.28 12.40
C PRO A 141 17.27 0.28 11.45
N ILE A 142 16.20 -0.42 11.83
CA ILE A 142 14.93 -0.45 11.11
C ILE A 142 13.92 0.32 11.96
N GLU A 143 13.55 1.50 11.49
CA GLU A 143 12.37 2.17 12.00
C GLU A 143 11.15 1.29 11.81
N PHE A 144 10.27 1.28 12.81
CA PHE A 144 9.10 0.42 12.79
C PHE A 144 8.04 0.97 13.72
N ALA A 145 6.79 0.95 13.26
CA ALA A 145 5.63 1.46 13.99
C ALA A 145 4.43 0.64 13.58
N ASP A 146 3.63 0.22 14.55
CA ASP A 146 2.50 -0.69 14.33
C ASP A 146 1.31 -0.41 15.26
N LYS A 147 1.22 0.80 15.83
CA LYS A 147 0.01 1.25 16.54
C LYS A 147 -1.22 1.22 15.63
N ASP A 148 -1.02 1.47 14.35
CA ASP A 148 -2.05 1.43 13.32
C ASP A 148 -2.40 0.00 12.85
N GLY A 149 -1.63 -1.02 13.26
CA GLY A 149 -1.84 -2.45 13.03
C GLY A 149 -1.54 -2.97 11.62
N TRP A 150 -1.78 -2.16 10.59
CA TRP A 150 -1.47 -2.55 9.21
C TRP A 150 0.03 -2.53 8.88
N PRO A 151 0.90 -1.62 9.39
CA PRO A 151 2.28 -1.54 8.90
C PRO A 151 3.09 -2.84 9.00
N ALA A 152 2.85 -3.66 10.05
CA ALA A 152 3.49 -4.96 10.20
C ALA A 152 3.17 -5.93 9.05
N MET A 153 2.02 -5.79 8.38
CA MET A 153 1.64 -6.64 7.25
C MET A 153 2.62 -6.51 6.08
N GLY A 154 3.13 -5.31 5.78
CA GLY A 154 4.12 -5.15 4.70
C GLY A 154 5.45 -5.87 4.98
N THR A 155 5.81 -6.03 6.26
CA THR A 155 6.97 -6.86 6.62
C THR A 155 6.66 -8.34 6.42
N PHE A 156 5.48 -8.81 6.86
CA PHE A 156 5.02 -10.17 6.62
C PHE A 156 4.97 -10.51 5.13
N ASP A 157 4.39 -9.62 4.31
CA ASP A 157 4.18 -9.82 2.88
C ASP A 157 5.51 -10.00 2.16
N TYR A 158 6.46 -9.10 2.40
CA TYR A 158 7.79 -9.22 1.79
C TYR A 158 8.53 -10.47 2.23
N LEU A 159 8.52 -10.80 3.52
CA LEU A 159 9.18 -12.01 4.00
C LEU A 159 8.55 -13.26 3.39
N ASN A 160 7.22 -13.33 3.32
CA ASN A 160 6.51 -14.46 2.73
C ASN A 160 6.78 -14.57 1.23
N MET A 161 6.70 -13.47 0.48
CA MET A 161 6.99 -13.46 -0.96
C MET A 161 8.46 -13.84 -1.25
N ARG A 162 9.42 -13.34 -0.46
CA ARG A 162 10.86 -13.63 -0.66
C ARG A 162 11.28 -15.03 -0.22
N LEU A 163 10.50 -15.70 0.61
CA LEU A 163 10.75 -17.08 1.05
C LEU A 163 10.00 -18.11 0.22
N ASN A 164 8.75 -17.82 -0.12
CA ASN A 164 7.80 -18.80 -0.65
C ASN A 164 7.25 -18.44 -2.05
N GLY A 165 7.60 -17.26 -2.57
CA GLY A 165 7.16 -16.77 -3.88
C GLY A 165 5.80 -16.06 -3.87
N TYR A 166 5.55 -15.26 -4.91
CA TYR A 166 4.31 -14.48 -5.09
C TYR A 166 3.06 -15.36 -5.10
N GLN A 167 3.08 -16.48 -5.85
CA GLN A 167 1.88 -17.30 -6.02
C GLN A 167 1.46 -17.95 -4.69
N PHE A 168 2.41 -18.47 -3.91
CA PHE A 168 2.11 -19.00 -2.57
C PHE A 168 1.55 -17.91 -1.66
N HIS A 169 2.12 -16.71 -1.69
CA HIS A 169 1.61 -15.57 -0.93
C HIS A 169 0.13 -15.30 -1.27
N MET A 170 -0.21 -15.15 -2.56
CA MET A 170 -1.58 -14.91 -3.01
C MET A 170 -2.54 -16.08 -2.69
N ASP A 171 -2.07 -17.32 -2.76
CA ASP A 171 -2.88 -18.49 -2.40
C ASP A 171 -3.11 -18.58 -0.89
N LEU A 172 -2.14 -18.17 -0.07
CA LEU A 172 -2.29 -18.06 1.38
C LEU A 172 -3.29 -16.98 1.77
N THR A 173 -3.20 -15.78 1.18
CA THR A 173 -4.17 -14.69 1.44
C THR A 173 -5.58 -15.05 0.95
N ALA A 174 -5.70 -15.92 -0.04
CA ALA A 174 -6.99 -16.43 -0.52
C ALA A 174 -7.48 -17.71 0.21
N HIS A 175 -6.75 -18.17 1.24
CA HIS A 175 -7.00 -19.43 1.97
C HIS A 175 -7.08 -20.68 1.06
N LYS A 176 -6.35 -20.67 -0.06
CA LYS A 176 -6.08 -21.86 -0.88
C LYS A 176 -4.86 -22.65 -0.38
N GLU A 177 -4.03 -22.00 0.42
CA GLU A 177 -2.96 -22.60 1.20
C GLU A 177 -3.30 -22.53 2.70
N SER A 178 -2.90 -23.55 3.45
CA SER A 178 -3.11 -23.60 4.90
C SER A 178 -2.09 -22.71 5.63
N TRP A 179 -2.52 -22.05 6.70
CA TRP A 179 -1.61 -21.30 7.57
C TRP A 179 -0.77 -22.21 8.48
N ASP A 180 -1.25 -23.42 8.81
CA ASP A 180 -0.54 -24.42 9.63
C ASP A 180 0.47 -25.21 8.79
N GLN A 181 1.40 -24.48 8.17
CA GLN A 181 2.46 -25.04 7.35
C GLN A 181 3.81 -24.55 7.83
N LYS A 182 4.83 -25.41 7.70
CA LYS A 182 6.22 -25.05 8.00
C LYS A 182 6.67 -23.80 7.24
N LYS A 183 6.26 -23.66 5.97
CA LYS A 183 6.55 -22.47 5.14
C LYS A 183 6.09 -21.17 5.79
N VAL A 184 4.95 -21.18 6.49
CA VAL A 184 4.42 -19.99 7.19
C VAL A 184 5.17 -19.77 8.50
N SER A 185 5.47 -20.83 9.26
CA SER A 185 6.34 -20.71 10.44
C SER A 185 7.71 -20.14 10.10
N ASP A 186 8.32 -20.57 8.98
CA ASP A 186 9.63 -20.12 8.52
C ASP A 186 9.67 -18.61 8.21
N VAL A 187 8.53 -18.00 7.83
CA VAL A 187 8.39 -16.54 7.66
C VAL A 187 8.61 -15.82 9.00
N PHE A 188 7.95 -16.30 10.05
CA PHE A 188 8.09 -15.74 11.40
C PHE A 188 9.44 -16.06 12.03
N ASP A 189 10.03 -17.23 11.75
CA ASP A 189 11.40 -17.58 12.14
C ASP A 189 12.40 -16.60 11.54
N THR A 190 12.22 -16.27 10.26
CA THR A 190 13.06 -15.29 9.55
C THR A 190 12.85 -13.89 10.10
N TRP A 191 11.59 -13.47 10.35
CA TRP A 191 11.29 -12.16 10.94
C TRP A 191 11.89 -12.02 12.35
N ARG A 192 11.93 -13.08 13.16
CA ARG A 192 12.54 -13.02 14.51
C ARG A 192 13.98 -12.51 14.49
N ALA A 193 14.72 -12.76 13.40
CA ALA A 193 16.08 -12.23 13.23
C ALA A 193 16.14 -10.70 13.05
N LEU A 194 15.03 -10.05 12.67
CA LEU A 194 14.93 -8.59 12.53
C LEU A 194 14.42 -7.89 13.80
N LEU A 195 13.66 -8.57 14.68
CA LEU A 195 13.09 -7.96 15.89
C LEU A 195 14.13 -7.17 16.73
N PRO A 196 15.37 -7.66 16.95
CA PRO A 196 16.38 -6.92 17.72
C PRO A 196 16.89 -5.62 17.07
N PHE A 197 16.52 -5.40 15.80
CA PHE A 197 16.90 -4.24 14.98
C PHE A 197 15.72 -3.31 14.66
N GLN A 198 14.49 -3.72 14.99
CA GLN A 198 13.30 -2.89 14.86
C GLN A 198 13.14 -1.96 16.07
N ASN A 199 12.44 -0.83 15.88
CA ASN A 199 12.18 0.11 16.97
C ASN A 199 11.39 -0.58 18.10
N PRO A 200 11.90 -0.63 19.34
CA PRO A 200 11.21 -1.28 20.45
C PRO A 200 9.91 -0.58 20.87
N ALA A 201 9.71 0.68 20.47
CA ALA A 201 8.48 1.44 20.73
C ALA A 201 7.40 1.23 19.65
N ALA A 202 7.60 0.32 18.68
CA ALA A 202 6.76 0.17 17.50
C ALA A 202 5.25 0.09 17.80
N LEU A 203 4.84 -0.71 18.79
CA LEU A 203 3.43 -0.91 19.13
C LEU A 203 2.74 0.37 19.68
N GLY A 204 3.52 1.33 20.16
CA GLY A 204 3.02 2.61 20.68
C GLY A 204 3.11 3.78 19.69
N MET A 205 3.76 3.57 18.55
CA MET A 205 4.06 4.63 17.57
C MET A 205 3.16 4.50 16.34
N THR A 206 2.70 5.64 15.83
CA THR A 206 2.08 5.70 14.50
C THR A 206 3.15 5.66 13.42
N TRP A 207 2.78 5.24 12.20
CA TRP A 207 3.73 5.26 11.08
C TRP A 207 4.23 6.68 10.75
N GLN A 208 3.43 7.72 11.03
CA GLN A 208 3.85 9.11 10.87
C GLN A 208 4.94 9.49 11.89
N ASP A 209 4.81 9.06 13.15
CA ASP A 209 5.84 9.29 14.17
C ASP A 209 7.16 8.60 13.79
N ALA A 210 7.07 7.38 13.24
CA ALA A 210 8.21 6.66 12.68
C ALA A 210 8.83 7.40 11.48
N ALA A 211 8.02 7.93 10.55
CA ALA A 211 8.52 8.73 9.44
C ALA A 211 9.26 9.99 9.93
N ILE A 212 8.75 10.67 10.98
CA ILE A 212 9.43 11.81 11.61
C ILE A 212 10.79 11.40 12.18
N SER A 213 10.90 10.22 12.80
CA SER A 213 12.16 9.68 13.31
C SER A 213 13.20 9.46 12.20
N LEU A 214 12.78 8.92 11.05
CA LEU A 214 13.62 8.81 9.85
C LEU A 214 14.05 10.19 9.32
N GLY A 215 13.10 11.12 9.24
CA GLY A 215 13.34 12.52 8.86
C GLY A 215 14.27 13.27 9.83
N ALA A 216 14.37 12.82 11.07
CA ALA A 216 15.29 13.36 12.07
C ALA A 216 16.65 12.63 12.11
N LYS A 217 16.91 11.70 11.17
CA LYS A 217 18.12 10.86 11.13
C LYS A 217 18.34 10.02 12.42
N LYS A 218 17.27 9.70 13.15
CA LYS A 218 17.34 8.84 14.36
C LYS A 218 17.35 7.36 14.00
N SER A 219 16.78 7.02 12.86
CA SER A 219 16.77 5.67 12.31
C SER A 219 17.54 5.56 11.00
N GLY A 220 18.03 4.36 10.72
CA GLY A 220 18.81 4.03 9.53
C GLY A 220 17.94 3.91 8.28
N MET A 221 16.82 3.21 8.39
CA MET A 221 15.88 2.97 7.29
C MET A 221 14.47 2.67 7.80
N TYR A 222 13.46 2.81 6.94
CA TYR A 222 12.08 2.46 7.25
C TYR A 222 11.44 1.68 6.09
N LEU A 223 10.96 0.46 6.36
CA LEU A 223 10.16 -0.31 5.41
C LEU A 223 8.72 0.20 5.41
N LEU A 224 8.33 0.94 4.37
CA LEU A 224 6.97 1.46 4.20
C LEU A 224 6.66 1.69 2.71
N GLY A 225 5.46 2.14 2.38
CA GLY A 225 5.12 2.67 1.06
C GLY A 225 5.74 4.05 0.81
N SER A 226 5.91 4.45 -0.46
CA SER A 226 6.48 5.77 -0.80
C SER A 226 5.68 6.97 -0.30
N PHE A 227 4.42 6.77 0.11
CA PHE A 227 3.64 7.77 0.86
C PHE A 227 4.32 8.22 2.16
N VAL A 228 5.33 7.49 2.68
CA VAL A 228 6.19 7.97 3.78
C VAL A 228 6.74 9.37 3.51
N THR A 229 6.98 9.72 2.23
CA THR A 229 7.52 11.02 1.86
C THR A 229 6.55 12.17 2.07
N GLN A 230 5.25 11.89 2.23
CA GLN A 230 4.23 12.89 2.55
C GLN A 230 4.47 13.54 3.93
N GLN A 231 5.27 12.91 4.80
CA GLN A 231 5.62 13.42 6.12
C GLN A 231 6.81 14.40 6.11
N PHE A 232 7.56 14.50 4.99
CA PHE A 232 8.71 15.38 4.87
C PHE A 232 8.32 16.71 4.23
N THR A 233 7.86 17.64 5.05
CA THR A 233 7.44 18.99 4.59
C THR A 233 8.63 19.91 4.29
N ASP A 234 9.79 19.66 4.89
CA ASP A 234 11.05 20.34 4.56
C ASP A 234 11.63 19.79 3.24
N ALA A 235 11.79 20.68 2.26
CA ALA A 235 12.24 20.31 0.92
C ALA A 235 13.65 19.70 0.90
N ALA A 236 14.54 20.14 1.80
CA ALA A 236 15.88 19.57 1.90
C ALA A 236 15.85 18.13 2.44
N THR A 237 15.00 17.87 3.44
CA THR A 237 14.76 16.53 3.97
C THR A 237 14.17 15.61 2.91
N LEU A 238 13.13 16.06 2.19
CA LEU A 238 12.53 15.29 1.11
C LEU A 238 13.54 14.96 -0.01
N ALA A 239 14.32 15.95 -0.44
CA ALA A 239 15.36 15.77 -1.47
C ALA A 239 16.49 14.81 -1.02
N ASP A 240 16.63 14.59 0.29
CA ASP A 240 17.62 13.71 0.90
C ASP A 240 17.10 12.28 1.14
N ILE A 241 15.85 11.98 0.78
CA ILE A 241 15.32 10.62 0.82
C ILE A 241 15.73 9.84 -0.42
N ASP A 242 16.05 8.56 -0.23
CA ASP A 242 16.17 7.57 -1.28
C ASP A 242 15.56 6.25 -0.79
N PHE A 243 15.46 5.29 -1.70
CA PHE A 243 14.69 4.08 -1.58
C PHE A 243 15.52 2.89 -2.08
N PHE A 244 15.35 1.71 -1.49
CA PHE A 244 15.77 0.46 -2.13
C PHE A 244 14.72 -0.64 -1.90
N PRO A 245 14.54 -1.57 -2.86
CA PRO A 245 13.60 -2.68 -2.70
C PRO A 245 13.97 -3.58 -1.52
N PHE A 246 13.00 -4.36 -1.03
CA PHE A 246 13.27 -5.36 0.01
C PHE A 246 14.32 -6.39 -0.49
N PRO A 247 15.39 -6.67 0.29
CA PRO A 247 16.47 -7.57 -0.11
C PRO A 247 16.03 -9.00 -0.44
N GLU A 248 16.85 -9.70 -1.21
CA GLU A 248 16.63 -11.10 -1.56
C GLU A 248 16.82 -12.02 -0.34
N ILE A 249 16.00 -13.06 -0.23
CA ILE A 249 16.15 -14.14 0.78
C ILE A 249 16.37 -15.47 0.07
N ALA A 250 15.37 -15.95 -0.66
CA ALA A 250 15.48 -17.06 -1.59
C ALA A 250 15.45 -16.54 -3.04
N MET A 251 15.69 -17.44 -4.01
CA MET A 251 15.46 -17.11 -5.43
C MET A 251 13.98 -16.88 -5.74
N GLU A 252 13.09 -17.47 -4.94
CA GLU A 252 11.65 -17.36 -5.11
C GLU A 252 11.17 -15.94 -4.78
N GLY A 253 10.33 -15.37 -5.64
CA GLY A 253 9.64 -14.09 -5.42
C GLY A 253 10.53 -12.85 -5.36
N GLN A 254 11.78 -12.90 -5.84
CA GLN A 254 12.66 -11.72 -5.97
C GLN A 254 12.10 -10.67 -6.94
N ASP A 255 11.25 -11.10 -7.87
CA ASP A 255 10.59 -10.31 -8.90
C ASP A 255 9.21 -9.77 -8.48
N ALA A 256 8.79 -10.06 -7.25
CA ALA A 256 7.56 -9.58 -6.66
C ALA A 256 7.78 -8.24 -5.94
N VAL A 257 6.94 -7.26 -6.26
CA VAL A 257 6.92 -5.95 -5.62
C VAL A 257 5.54 -5.71 -5.06
N GLU A 258 5.48 -5.16 -3.85
CA GLU A 258 4.24 -4.65 -3.32
C GLU A 258 4.01 -3.25 -3.88
N ALA A 259 2.98 -3.12 -4.73
CA ALA A 259 2.61 -1.85 -5.34
C ALA A 259 1.08 -1.65 -5.33
N PRO A 260 0.51 -1.30 -4.16
CA PRO A 260 -0.92 -1.13 -3.99
C PRO A 260 -1.46 -0.02 -4.90
N ILE A 261 -2.67 -0.23 -5.44
CA ILE A 261 -3.34 0.72 -6.33
C ILE A 261 -4.50 1.41 -5.59
N ASP A 262 -4.46 2.74 -5.59
CA ASP A 262 -5.46 3.61 -4.98
C ASP A 262 -6.24 4.36 -6.07
N GLY A 263 -7.50 4.69 -5.78
CA GLY A 263 -8.40 5.28 -6.76
C GLY A 263 -9.81 5.46 -6.21
N LEU A 264 -10.79 5.49 -7.11
CA LEU A 264 -12.20 5.67 -6.76
C LEU A 264 -13.04 4.44 -7.07
N LEU A 265 -13.99 4.19 -6.17
CA LEU A 265 -15.16 3.36 -6.42
C LEU A 265 -16.41 4.23 -6.54
N LEU A 266 -17.40 3.69 -7.24
CA LEU A 266 -18.75 4.25 -7.32
C LEU A 266 -19.65 3.48 -6.37
N SER A 267 -20.28 4.17 -5.41
CA SER A 267 -21.27 3.52 -4.54
C SER A 267 -22.50 3.11 -5.36
N LYS A 268 -23.27 2.13 -4.88
CA LYS A 268 -24.52 1.74 -5.56
C LYS A 268 -25.44 2.95 -5.81
N LYS A 269 -25.56 3.84 -4.84
CA LYS A 269 -26.35 5.08 -4.93
C LYS A 269 -25.74 6.07 -5.95
N GLY A 270 -24.43 6.23 -5.94
CA GLY A 270 -23.73 7.10 -6.91
C GLY A 270 -23.89 6.64 -8.36
N GLY A 271 -24.25 5.36 -8.58
CA GLY A 271 -24.55 4.79 -9.89
C GLY A 271 -25.56 5.56 -10.72
N ASP A 272 -26.51 6.24 -10.07
CA ASP A 272 -27.57 7.02 -10.74
C ASP A 272 -27.16 8.48 -11.01
N ASN A 273 -25.99 8.91 -10.53
CA ASN A 273 -25.48 10.27 -10.69
C ASN A 273 -24.49 10.37 -11.85
N GLN A 274 -24.90 10.96 -12.97
CA GLN A 274 -24.02 11.15 -14.13
C GLN A 274 -22.78 12.01 -13.80
N ALA A 275 -22.91 13.02 -12.93
CA ALA A 275 -21.78 13.86 -12.55
C ALA A 275 -20.70 13.09 -11.78
N ALA A 276 -21.09 12.06 -11.01
CA ALA A 276 -20.16 11.18 -10.32
C ALA A 276 -19.34 10.35 -11.32
N ARG A 277 -20.00 9.81 -12.36
CA ARG A 277 -19.34 9.07 -13.46
C ARG A 277 -18.38 9.98 -14.24
N ASP A 278 -18.80 11.21 -14.52
CA ASP A 278 -17.97 12.19 -15.22
C ASP A 278 -16.74 12.59 -14.38
N PHE A 279 -16.89 12.72 -13.06
CA PHE A 279 -15.77 12.96 -12.15
C PHE A 279 -14.80 11.78 -12.12
N MET A 280 -15.30 10.53 -12.06
CA MET A 280 -14.44 9.34 -12.15
C MET A 280 -13.73 9.26 -13.51
N ALA A 281 -14.41 9.57 -14.61
CA ALA A 281 -13.78 9.64 -15.93
C ALA A 281 -12.67 10.70 -15.98
N PHE A 282 -12.89 11.86 -15.34
CA PHE A 282 -11.88 12.90 -15.23
C PHE A 282 -10.68 12.45 -14.40
N LEU A 283 -10.89 11.80 -13.25
CA LEU A 283 -9.79 11.22 -12.48
C LEU A 283 -8.98 10.21 -13.31
N GLY A 284 -9.67 9.40 -14.14
CA GLY A 284 -9.04 8.43 -15.03
C GLY A 284 -8.38 9.01 -16.29
N SER A 285 -8.14 10.32 -16.32
CA SER A 285 -7.48 11.03 -17.41
C SER A 285 -6.11 11.57 -17.01
N ALA A 286 -5.27 11.90 -17.99
CA ALA A 286 -4.00 12.58 -17.74
C ALA A 286 -4.20 13.90 -16.95
N ASP A 287 -5.21 14.71 -17.31
CA ASP A 287 -5.51 15.96 -16.60
C ASP A 287 -5.78 15.73 -15.11
N GLY A 288 -6.60 14.73 -14.78
CA GLY A 288 -6.99 14.42 -13.41
C GLY A 288 -5.80 13.93 -12.58
N GLN A 289 -5.04 12.96 -13.09
CA GLN A 289 -3.89 12.43 -12.36
C GLN A 289 -2.73 13.42 -12.30
N ASN A 290 -2.54 14.28 -13.31
CA ASN A 290 -1.55 15.35 -13.27
C ASN A 290 -1.93 16.44 -12.25
N ALA A 291 -3.22 16.76 -12.11
CA ALA A 291 -3.69 17.67 -11.06
C ALA A 291 -3.41 17.11 -9.65
N TYR A 292 -3.57 15.79 -9.46
CA TYR A 292 -3.19 15.12 -8.22
C TYR A 292 -1.67 15.17 -7.99
N ALA A 293 -0.88 14.68 -8.96
CA ALA A 293 0.57 14.53 -8.86
C ALA A 293 1.32 15.87 -8.73
N ALA A 294 0.72 16.97 -9.20
CA ALA A 294 1.27 18.32 -9.00
C ALA A 294 1.31 18.75 -7.53
N VAL A 295 0.50 18.12 -6.67
CA VAL A 295 0.45 18.38 -5.22
C VAL A 295 1.06 17.23 -4.44
N ASP A 296 0.77 15.99 -4.81
CA ASP A 296 1.35 14.80 -4.18
C ASP A 296 2.24 14.03 -5.15
N ALA A 297 3.54 14.32 -5.07
CA ALA A 297 4.56 13.63 -5.83
C ALA A 297 5.06 12.35 -5.14
N SER A 298 4.43 11.83 -4.09
CA SER A 298 4.88 10.59 -3.44
C SER A 298 4.51 9.33 -4.22
N ASN A 299 3.53 9.41 -5.13
CA ASN A 299 2.95 8.28 -5.84
C ASN A 299 3.21 8.34 -7.35
N ILE A 300 2.98 7.22 -8.04
CA ILE A 300 3.14 7.09 -9.49
C ILE A 300 1.76 7.01 -10.15
N ALA A 301 1.49 7.94 -11.07
CA ALA A 301 0.24 7.97 -11.83
C ALA A 301 0.07 6.68 -12.66
N THR A 302 -1.18 6.23 -12.78
CA THR A 302 -1.55 4.97 -13.46
C THR A 302 -1.91 5.14 -14.93
N VAL A 303 -2.24 6.35 -15.38
CA VAL A 303 -2.49 6.65 -16.80
C VAL A 303 -1.18 6.75 -17.59
N LYS A 304 -1.16 6.16 -18.80
CA LYS A 304 -0.02 6.21 -19.73
C LYS A 304 0.37 7.64 -20.14
N GLY A 305 -0.58 8.58 -20.08
CA GLY A 305 -0.39 9.97 -20.49
C GLY A 305 0.00 10.93 -19.37
N ALA A 306 0.36 10.43 -18.19
CA ALA A 306 0.78 11.28 -17.08
C ALA A 306 2.06 12.05 -17.42
N ASP A 307 2.18 13.29 -16.93
CA ASP A 307 3.38 14.11 -17.10
C ASP A 307 4.47 13.67 -16.12
N THR A 308 5.47 12.98 -16.66
CA THR A 308 6.63 12.51 -15.88
C THR A 308 7.85 13.43 -16.01
N SER A 309 7.74 14.58 -16.68
CA SER A 309 8.86 15.48 -16.97
C SER A 309 9.52 16.04 -15.71
N LYS A 310 8.75 16.16 -14.62
CA LYS A 310 9.19 16.69 -13.32
C LYS A 310 9.52 15.61 -12.29
N PHE A 311 9.55 14.33 -12.68
CA PHE A 311 9.88 13.26 -11.73
C PHE A 311 11.27 13.48 -11.13
N SER A 312 11.33 13.49 -9.80
CA SER A 312 12.59 13.46 -9.07
C SER A 312 13.33 12.14 -9.32
N ALA A 313 14.60 12.06 -8.92
CA ALA A 313 15.35 10.80 -8.96
C ALA A 313 14.64 9.68 -8.16
N LEU A 314 14.04 10.03 -7.01
CA LEU A 314 13.25 9.11 -6.21
C LEU A 314 12.01 8.63 -6.97
N ASN A 315 11.27 9.52 -7.61
CA ASN A 315 10.09 9.15 -8.40
C ASN A 315 10.41 8.19 -9.53
N LYS A 316 11.49 8.46 -10.27
CA LYS A 316 11.95 7.58 -11.35
C LYS A 316 12.29 6.20 -10.80
N LYS A 317 13.04 6.14 -9.70
CA LYS A 317 13.40 4.88 -9.04
C LYS A 317 12.18 4.09 -8.56
N CYS A 318 11.18 4.76 -7.98
CA CYS A 318 9.92 4.14 -7.60
C CYS A 318 9.15 3.60 -8.81
N ALA A 319 9.03 4.40 -9.87
CA ALA A 319 8.36 4.01 -11.11
C ALA A 319 9.07 2.83 -11.79
N ASP A 320 10.39 2.85 -11.87
CA ASP A 320 11.21 1.78 -12.44
C ASP A 320 11.08 0.48 -11.62
N THR A 321 11.00 0.58 -10.29
CA THR A 321 10.79 -0.59 -9.42
C THR A 321 9.44 -1.26 -9.71
N ILE A 322 8.37 -0.48 -9.87
CA ILE A 322 7.05 -1.00 -10.24
C ILE A 322 7.08 -1.57 -11.66
N ALA A 323 7.65 -0.85 -12.63
CA ALA A 323 7.66 -1.24 -14.04
C ALA A 323 8.46 -2.52 -14.31
N ASN A 324 9.50 -2.78 -13.53
CA ASN A 324 10.35 -3.97 -13.65
C ASN A 324 9.84 -5.17 -12.84
N ALA A 325 8.81 -4.99 -12.01
CA ALA A 325 8.20 -6.09 -11.27
C ALA A 325 7.51 -7.07 -12.23
N LYS A 326 7.77 -8.37 -12.06
CA LYS A 326 7.04 -9.40 -12.82
C LYS A 326 5.70 -9.74 -12.16
N SER A 327 5.64 -9.60 -10.85
CA SER A 327 4.43 -9.81 -10.04
C SER A 327 4.22 -8.63 -9.10
N ILE A 328 2.95 -8.24 -8.91
CA ILE A 328 2.57 -7.13 -8.03
C ILE A 328 1.52 -7.63 -7.03
N SER A 329 1.83 -7.55 -5.72
CA SER A 329 0.84 -7.68 -4.64
C SER A 329 0.16 -6.33 -4.40
N GLN A 330 -1.01 -6.37 -3.77
CA GLN A 330 -1.77 -5.18 -3.41
C GLN A 330 -1.67 -4.83 -1.92
N PHE A 331 -0.80 -5.47 -1.14
CA PHE A 331 -0.76 -5.44 0.33
C PHE A 331 -1.74 -6.42 0.96
N PHE A 332 -1.34 -7.04 2.08
CA PHE A 332 -2.08 -8.12 2.75
C PHE A 332 -3.56 -7.81 2.91
N ASP A 333 -3.84 -6.61 3.40
CA ASP A 333 -5.19 -6.21 3.75
C ASP A 333 -6.10 -6.03 2.52
N ARG A 334 -5.49 -5.92 1.33
CA ARG A 334 -6.16 -5.82 0.02
C ARG A 334 -6.16 -7.12 -0.77
N ASP A 335 -5.29 -8.06 -0.41
CA ASP A 335 -5.17 -9.39 -1.03
C ASP A 335 -5.87 -10.50 -0.23
N ALA A 336 -6.20 -10.24 1.05
CA ALA A 336 -6.92 -11.15 1.92
C ALA A 336 -8.37 -10.72 2.16
N LEU A 337 -9.16 -11.61 2.77
CA LEU A 337 -10.47 -11.27 3.32
C LEU A 337 -10.31 -10.15 4.37
N PRO A 338 -11.14 -9.09 4.36
CA PRO A 338 -10.97 -7.98 5.30
C PRO A 338 -10.98 -8.42 6.78
N ALA A 339 -11.81 -9.41 7.13
CA ALA A 339 -11.84 -9.96 8.48
C ALA A 339 -10.56 -10.74 8.83
N MET A 340 -9.92 -11.38 7.86
CA MET A 340 -8.63 -12.06 8.07
C MET A 340 -7.54 -11.04 8.39
N ALA A 341 -7.48 -9.95 7.63
CA ALA A 341 -6.53 -8.86 7.91
C ALA A 341 -6.79 -8.23 9.28
N ASN A 342 -8.01 -7.73 9.50
CA ASN A 342 -8.31 -6.88 10.64
C ASN A 342 -8.46 -7.63 11.96
N ASN A 343 -9.09 -8.80 11.96
CA ASN A 343 -9.47 -9.50 13.19
C ASN A 343 -8.45 -10.58 13.57
N VAL A 344 -7.65 -11.07 12.62
CA VAL A 344 -6.71 -12.18 12.84
C VAL A 344 -5.27 -11.70 12.71
N MET A 345 -4.90 -11.12 11.56
CA MET A 345 -3.51 -10.78 11.30
C MET A 345 -3.02 -9.58 12.12
N ILE A 346 -3.78 -8.49 12.25
CA ILE A 346 -3.38 -7.37 13.12
C ILE A 346 -2.99 -7.85 14.54
N PRO A 347 -3.90 -8.50 15.31
CA PRO A 347 -3.55 -8.91 16.67
C PRO A 347 -2.43 -9.96 16.72
N ALA A 348 -2.35 -10.86 15.72
CA ALA A 348 -1.29 -11.85 15.66
C ALA A 348 0.09 -11.23 15.39
N LEU A 349 0.18 -10.29 14.45
CA LEU A 349 1.40 -9.57 14.14
C LEU A 349 1.83 -8.66 15.29
N GLN A 350 0.89 -7.96 15.94
CA GLN A 350 1.20 -7.16 17.12
C GLN A 350 1.69 -8.03 18.30
N GLY A 351 1.10 -9.21 18.49
CA GLY A 351 1.59 -10.21 19.44
C GLY A 351 3.01 -10.66 19.10
N PHE A 352 3.26 -11.00 17.84
CA PHE A 352 4.58 -11.40 17.36
C PHE A 352 5.63 -10.29 17.52
N VAL A 353 5.29 -9.03 17.22
CA VAL A 353 6.19 -7.88 17.43
C VAL A 353 6.51 -7.68 18.91
N LYS A 354 5.56 -7.99 19.81
CA LYS A 354 5.73 -7.82 21.25
C LYS A 354 6.73 -8.81 21.86
N ASP A 355 6.65 -10.09 21.50
CA ASP A 355 7.39 -11.15 22.18
C ASP A 355 8.01 -12.22 21.26
N GLY A 356 7.86 -12.08 19.95
CA GLY A 356 8.39 -13.00 18.94
C GLY A 356 7.64 -14.32 18.83
N THR A 357 6.47 -14.44 19.47
CA THR A 357 5.66 -15.67 19.42
C THR A 357 4.55 -15.59 18.38
N ILE A 358 4.25 -16.72 17.75
CA ILE A 358 3.15 -16.85 16.80
C ILE A 358 2.53 -18.24 16.91
N ASP A 359 1.21 -18.32 16.81
CA ASP A 359 0.47 -19.58 16.74
C ASP A 359 -0.18 -19.73 15.36
N VAL A 360 0.55 -20.34 14.43
CA VAL A 360 0.08 -20.56 13.06
C VAL A 360 -1.11 -21.52 12.97
N LYS A 361 -1.31 -22.38 13.98
CA LYS A 361 -2.50 -23.25 14.07
C LYS A 361 -3.74 -22.44 14.41
N ASN A 362 -3.59 -21.49 15.33
CA ASN A 362 -4.66 -20.56 15.66
C ASN A 362 -4.97 -19.63 14.48
N LEU A 363 -3.97 -19.19 13.70
CA LEU A 363 -4.20 -18.47 12.44
C LEU A 363 -5.04 -19.31 11.47
N GLU A 364 -4.66 -20.57 11.26
CA GLU A 364 -5.37 -21.48 10.36
C GLU A 364 -6.80 -21.75 10.82
N SER A 365 -7.02 -21.97 12.12
CA SER A 365 -8.34 -22.20 12.67
C SER A 365 -9.27 -21.01 12.45
N GLN A 366 -8.77 -19.79 12.65
CA GLN A 366 -9.53 -18.57 12.41
C GLN A 366 -9.75 -18.32 10.92
N ALA A 367 -8.74 -18.55 10.07
CA ALA A 367 -8.87 -18.45 8.62
C ALA A 367 -9.97 -19.40 8.10
N LYS A 368 -9.92 -20.69 8.46
CA LYS A 368 -10.97 -21.66 8.10
C LYS A 368 -12.37 -21.18 8.46
N ALA A 369 -12.56 -20.65 9.66
CA ALA A 369 -13.86 -20.15 10.10
C ALA A 369 -14.33 -18.94 9.28
N LEU A 370 -13.43 -17.98 8.99
CA LEU A 370 -13.76 -16.75 8.27
C LEU A 370 -14.05 -16.97 6.79
N TYR A 371 -13.25 -17.80 6.11
CA TYR A 371 -13.40 -18.06 4.67
C TYR A 371 -14.56 -19.03 4.38
N ALA A 372 -14.88 -19.96 5.28
CA ALA A 372 -16.07 -20.80 5.14
C ALA A 372 -17.41 -20.03 5.30
N ALA A 373 -17.36 -18.82 5.86
CA ALA A 373 -18.53 -17.96 6.05
C ALA A 373 -18.79 -16.98 4.89
N GLN A 374 -17.94 -16.97 3.86
CA GLN A 374 -18.10 -16.14 2.66
C GLN A 374 -18.95 -16.85 1.61
#